data_AF-A0AAD6PAS7-F1
#
_entry.id   AF-A0AAD6PAS7-F1
#
_cell.length_a   1.000
_cell.length_b   1.000
_cell.length_c   1.000
_cell.angle_alpha   90.00
_cell.angle_beta   90.00
_cell.angle_gamma   90.00
#
_symmetry.space_group_name_H-M   'P 1'
#
loop_
_entity.id
_entity.type
_entity.pdbx_description
1 polymer ?
#
loop_
_entity_poly.entity_id
_entity_poly.type
_entity_poly.pdbx_seq_one_letter_code
_entity_poly.pdbx_strand_id
1 'polypeptide(L)'
;MCLIVQLYHPGTEFSGFHCNRNTIHLQCQACGGMMPSRVDIGVPQHCLGCDRVFCGAYWHAQGVSRSDSHSICNHDNFEPISERAVSRIPFLAHEKNRHEQDITERCIRQTGKTLQDVISDWIGKLSNREIDRTRMPLNHAEMITVGTHVCNDCYEKLISFLLYWFRISMPKYLLPPEAANREDCWYGYACRTQHHNEDHARKRNHVCRPTRGNHA
;
A
#
# COMPACT_ATOMS: atom_id res chain seq x y z
N MET A 1 -33.28 1.22 -7.92
CA MET A 1 -33.07 0.82 -9.32
C MET A 1 -31.73 1.40 -9.77
N CYS A 2 -30.65 0.61 -9.69
CA CYS A 2 -29.35 1.03 -10.21
C CYS A 2 -29.34 0.79 -11.72
N LEU A 3 -29.40 1.88 -12.49
CA LEU A 3 -28.96 1.92 -13.88
C LEU A 3 -27.46 1.61 -13.90
N ILE A 4 -27.09 0.34 -14.10
CA ILE A 4 -25.89 -0.23 -14.78
C ILE A 4 -26.05 -1.77 -14.78
N VAL A 5 -27.26 -2.26 -15.08
CA VAL A 5 -27.52 -3.69 -15.40
C VAL A 5 -27.66 -3.87 -16.92
N GLN A 6 -27.40 -2.82 -17.71
CA GLN A 6 -27.67 -2.82 -19.15
C GLN A 6 -26.47 -3.18 -20.05
N LEU A 7 -25.36 -3.67 -19.50
CA LEU A 7 -24.26 -4.23 -20.31
C LEU A 7 -23.86 -5.67 -19.94
N TYR A 8 -24.56 -6.32 -18.99
CA TYR A 8 -24.38 -7.74 -18.69
C TYR A 8 -25.71 -8.45 -18.95
N HIS A 9 -25.94 -8.79 -20.21
CA HIS A 9 -27.07 -9.63 -20.58
C HIS A 9 -26.96 -10.99 -19.86
N PRO A 10 -28.07 -11.58 -19.37
CA PRO A 10 -28.08 -13.00 -19.05
C PRO A 10 -27.64 -13.78 -20.29
N GLY A 11 -26.45 -14.39 -20.22
CA GLY A 11 -25.83 -15.11 -21.35
C GLY A 11 -24.41 -14.69 -21.72
N THR A 12 -23.83 -13.62 -21.18
CA THR A 12 -22.42 -13.29 -21.43
C THR A 12 -21.51 -14.30 -20.71
N GLU A 13 -20.69 -15.02 -21.49
CA GLU A 13 -19.72 -16.00 -21.00
C GLU A 13 -18.38 -15.32 -20.73
N PHE A 14 -17.83 -15.50 -19.53
CA PHE A 14 -16.45 -15.16 -19.23
C PHE A 14 -15.74 -16.42 -18.77
N SER A 15 -14.85 -16.95 -19.61
CA SER A 15 -14.12 -18.21 -19.35
C SER A 15 -15.02 -19.37 -18.91
N GLY A 16 -16.17 -19.57 -19.56
CA GLY A 16 -17.13 -20.62 -19.21
C GLY A 16 -18.12 -20.28 -18.10
N PHE A 17 -18.01 -19.11 -17.45
CA PHE A 17 -18.95 -18.70 -16.41
C PHE A 17 -20.06 -17.79 -16.96
N HIS A 18 -21.30 -18.11 -16.58
CA HIS A 18 -22.48 -17.30 -16.84
C HIS A 18 -23.14 -16.84 -15.54
N CYS A 19 -23.34 -15.52 -15.42
CA CYS A 19 -24.17 -14.99 -14.35
C CYS A 19 -25.62 -15.48 -14.51
N ASN A 20 -26.20 -15.98 -13.42
CA ASN A 20 -27.61 -16.30 -13.31
C ASN A 20 -28.34 -15.26 -12.43
N ARG A 21 -29.66 -15.42 -12.25
CA ARG A 21 -30.50 -14.49 -11.47
C ARG A 21 -30.07 -14.33 -10.00
N ASN A 22 -29.34 -15.30 -9.44
CA ASN A 22 -28.89 -15.30 -8.05
C ASN A 22 -27.42 -14.88 -7.92
N THR A 23 -26.75 -14.56 -9.02
CA THR A 23 -25.34 -14.17 -8.99
C THR A 23 -25.20 -12.80 -8.35
N ILE A 24 -24.49 -12.74 -7.23
CA ILE A 24 -24.13 -11.49 -6.56
C ILE A 24 -23.03 -10.82 -7.41
N HIS A 25 -23.17 -9.52 -7.63
CA HIS A 25 -22.17 -8.73 -8.33
C HIS A 25 -21.52 -7.75 -7.36
N LEU A 26 -20.21 -7.61 -7.50
CA LEU A 26 -19.37 -6.69 -6.74
C LEU A 26 -19.02 -5.51 -7.64
N GLN A 27 -19.05 -4.31 -7.07
CA GLN A 27 -18.62 -3.09 -7.76
C GLN A 27 -17.16 -2.79 -7.40
N CYS A 28 -16.29 -2.66 -8.39
CA CYS A 28 -14.89 -2.31 -8.21
C CYS A 28 -14.75 -0.90 -7.63
N GLN A 29 -13.99 -0.77 -6.54
CA GLN A 29 -13.71 0.50 -5.89
C GLN A 29 -12.94 1.48 -6.79
N ALA A 30 -12.10 0.98 -7.69
CA ALA A 30 -11.20 1.81 -8.48
C ALA A 30 -11.83 2.31 -9.80
N CYS A 31 -12.56 1.45 -10.53
CA CYS A 31 -13.15 1.82 -11.83
C CYS A 31 -14.68 1.90 -11.83
N GLY A 32 -15.35 1.49 -10.75
CA GLY A 32 -16.82 1.42 -10.69
C GLY A 32 -17.44 0.30 -11.52
N GLY A 33 -16.64 -0.50 -12.24
CA GLY A 33 -17.10 -1.64 -13.03
C GLY A 33 -17.61 -2.79 -12.18
N MET A 34 -18.53 -3.57 -12.74
CA MET A 34 -19.17 -4.70 -12.08
C MET A 34 -18.43 -6.00 -12.43
N MET A 35 -18.34 -6.92 -11.47
CA MET A 35 -17.90 -8.31 -11.68
C MET A 35 -18.73 -9.26 -10.80
N PRO A 36 -18.91 -10.54 -11.19
CA PRO A 36 -19.58 -11.50 -10.31
C PRO A 36 -18.72 -11.82 -9.09
N SER A 37 -19.35 -12.02 -7.94
CA SER A 37 -18.67 -12.53 -6.74
C SER A 37 -18.36 -14.02 -6.93
N ARG A 38 -17.08 -14.37 -6.90
CA ARG A 38 -16.54 -15.70 -7.20
C ARG A 38 -15.44 -16.05 -6.21
N VAL A 39 -15.50 -17.26 -5.67
CA VAL A 39 -14.50 -17.80 -4.71
C VAL A 39 -13.73 -18.99 -5.27
N ASP A 40 -14.15 -19.51 -6.40
CA ASP A 40 -13.68 -20.74 -7.05
C ASP A 40 -12.58 -20.53 -8.10
N ILE A 41 -12.15 -19.29 -8.31
CA ILE A 41 -11.22 -18.89 -9.38
C ILE A 41 -9.75 -18.76 -8.93
N GLY A 42 -9.46 -19.02 -7.66
CA GLY A 42 -8.09 -18.97 -7.11
C GLY A 42 -7.47 -17.57 -6.97
N VAL A 43 -8.15 -16.50 -7.39
CA VAL A 43 -7.72 -15.11 -7.19
C VAL A 43 -8.69 -14.33 -6.29
N PRO A 44 -8.19 -13.45 -5.40
CA PRO A 44 -9.04 -12.66 -4.53
C PRO A 44 -9.78 -11.57 -5.31
N GLN A 45 -10.91 -11.12 -4.75
CA GLN A 45 -11.68 -9.98 -5.25
C GLN A 45 -11.75 -8.83 -4.24
N HIS A 46 -11.21 -9.03 -3.05
CA HIS A 46 -11.17 -8.05 -1.97
C HIS A 46 -9.72 -7.83 -1.54
N CYS A 47 -9.33 -6.57 -1.37
CA CYS A 47 -8.03 -6.24 -0.81
C CYS A 47 -7.99 -6.56 0.68
N LEU A 48 -7.07 -7.43 1.10
CA LEU A 48 -6.96 -7.82 2.52
C LEU A 48 -6.64 -6.62 3.44
N GLY A 49 -5.97 -5.59 2.91
CA GLY A 49 -5.57 -4.42 3.68
C GLY A 49 -6.66 -3.36 3.88
N CYS A 50 -7.80 -3.44 3.18
CA CYS A 50 -8.89 -2.47 3.34
C CYS A 50 -10.30 -3.01 3.11
N ASP A 51 -10.44 -4.31 2.83
CA ASP A 51 -11.68 -5.05 2.55
C ASP A 51 -12.51 -4.55 1.36
N ARG A 52 -11.98 -3.59 0.59
CA ARG A 52 -12.63 -3.06 -0.60
C ARG A 52 -12.45 -3.99 -1.79
N VAL A 53 -13.42 -3.92 -2.70
CA VAL A 53 -13.52 -4.75 -3.90
C VAL A 53 -12.63 -4.21 -5.03
N PHE A 54 -11.89 -5.09 -5.70
CA PHE A 54 -11.07 -4.75 -6.86
C PHE A 54 -11.14 -5.81 -7.95
N CYS A 55 -11.27 -5.37 -9.21
CA CYS A 55 -11.54 -6.25 -10.34
C CYS A 55 -10.31 -6.69 -11.15
N GLY A 56 -9.13 -6.10 -10.90
CA GLY A 56 -7.91 -6.33 -11.71
C GLY A 56 -7.51 -7.81 -11.79
N ALA A 57 -7.24 -8.43 -10.64
CA ALA A 57 -6.89 -9.84 -10.56
C ALA A 57 -7.97 -10.76 -11.16
N TYR A 58 -9.25 -10.47 -10.89
CA TYR A 58 -10.37 -11.23 -11.42
C TYR A 58 -10.40 -11.24 -12.94
N TRP A 59 -10.48 -10.07 -13.58
CA TRP A 59 -10.61 -9.98 -15.03
C TRP A 59 -9.37 -10.45 -15.77
N HIS A 60 -8.18 -10.21 -15.20
CA HIS A 60 -6.96 -10.79 -15.72
C HIS A 60 -7.00 -12.32 -15.70
N ALA A 61 -7.42 -12.95 -14.60
CA ALA A 61 -7.54 -14.40 -14.51
C ALA A 61 -8.57 -14.99 -15.49
N GLN A 62 -9.54 -14.19 -15.94
CA GLN A 62 -10.51 -14.58 -16.98
C GLN A 62 -10.02 -14.26 -18.42
N GLY A 63 -8.81 -13.71 -18.58
CA GLY A 63 -8.29 -13.28 -19.88
C GLY A 63 -9.05 -12.11 -20.50
N VAL A 64 -9.77 -11.32 -19.69
CA VAL A 64 -10.54 -10.17 -20.14
C VAL A 64 -9.67 -8.92 -20.06
N SER A 65 -9.33 -8.37 -21.22
CA SER A 65 -8.59 -7.11 -21.33
C SER A 65 -9.54 -5.90 -21.30
N ARG A 66 -8.99 -4.72 -21.00
CA ARG A 66 -9.71 -3.45 -21.09
C ARG A 66 -10.25 -3.26 -22.51
N SER A 67 -11.54 -2.93 -22.61
CA SER A 67 -12.18 -2.45 -23.84
C SER A 67 -12.87 -1.11 -23.55
N ASP A 68 -13.13 -0.32 -24.59
CA ASP A 68 -13.86 0.95 -24.46
C ASP A 68 -15.30 0.77 -23.94
N SER A 69 -15.83 -0.45 -24.01
CA SER A 69 -17.20 -0.80 -23.57
C SER A 69 -17.31 -1.19 -22.09
N HIS A 70 -16.20 -1.47 -21.39
CA HIS A 70 -16.23 -1.96 -20.01
C HIS A 70 -15.21 -1.27 -19.11
N SER A 71 -15.68 -0.70 -18.01
CA SER A 71 -14.83 -0.13 -16.97
C SER A 71 -14.08 -1.25 -16.22
N ILE A 72 -12.93 -1.67 -16.73
CA ILE A 72 -12.06 -2.69 -16.13
C ILE A 72 -10.73 -2.05 -15.73
N CYS A 73 -10.25 -2.38 -14.54
CA CYS A 73 -8.93 -1.95 -14.07
C CYS A 73 -7.81 -2.67 -14.82
N ASN A 74 -6.63 -2.05 -14.91
CA ASN A 74 -5.42 -2.80 -15.26
C ASN A 74 -5.11 -3.84 -14.16
N HIS A 75 -4.38 -4.90 -14.50
CA HIS A 75 -3.93 -5.93 -13.58
C HIS A 75 -3.19 -5.32 -12.37
N ASP A 76 -2.27 -4.39 -12.63
CA ASP A 76 -1.42 -3.74 -11.63
C ASP A 76 -2.20 -2.90 -10.59
N ASN A 77 -3.52 -2.76 -10.74
CA ASN A 77 -4.35 -2.13 -9.72
C ASN A 77 -4.51 -3.01 -8.46
N PHE A 78 -4.40 -4.34 -8.63
CA PHE A 78 -4.65 -5.31 -7.59
C PHE A 78 -3.89 -6.62 -7.86
N GLU A 79 -2.69 -6.72 -7.28
CA GLU A 79 -1.75 -7.83 -7.52
C GLU A 79 -1.00 -8.18 -6.22
N PRO A 80 -0.28 -9.32 -6.16
CA PRO A 80 0.51 -9.73 -5.01
C PRO A 80 1.59 -8.70 -4.64
N ILE A 81 1.85 -8.52 -3.35
CA ILE A 81 2.94 -7.66 -2.85
C ILE A 81 4.30 -8.01 -3.47
N SER A 82 4.59 -9.30 -3.68
CA SER A 82 5.85 -9.78 -4.27
C SER A 82 6.06 -9.40 -5.73
N GLU A 83 4.99 -9.11 -6.46
CA GLU A 83 5.05 -8.83 -7.91
C GLU A 83 5.14 -7.32 -8.18
N ARG A 84 5.03 -6.50 -7.14
CA ARG A 84 5.00 -5.04 -7.26
C ARG A 84 6.39 -4.43 -7.34
N ALA A 85 6.50 -3.44 -8.23
CA ALA A 85 7.66 -2.56 -8.32
C ALA A 85 7.40 -1.21 -7.65
N VAL A 86 8.44 -0.61 -7.08
CA VAL A 86 8.41 0.74 -6.51
C VAL A 86 9.59 1.55 -7.04
N SER A 87 9.26 2.66 -7.72
CA SER A 87 10.25 3.54 -8.34
C SER A 87 10.49 4.83 -7.57
N ARG A 88 9.59 5.19 -6.64
CA ARG A 88 9.67 6.41 -5.84
C ARG A 88 9.14 6.19 -4.43
N ILE A 89 9.63 6.99 -3.48
CA ILE A 89 9.10 7.01 -2.12
C ILE A 89 7.62 7.48 -2.19
N PRO A 90 6.66 6.75 -1.58
CA PRO A 90 5.27 7.17 -1.58
C PRO A 90 5.09 8.51 -0.89
N PHE A 91 4.17 9.34 -1.39
CA PHE A 91 3.86 10.64 -0.77
C PHE A 91 3.39 10.52 0.69
N LEU A 92 2.79 9.38 1.05
CA LEU A 92 2.33 9.09 2.41
C LEU A 92 3.47 8.77 3.40
N ALA A 93 4.69 8.50 2.90
CA ALA A 93 5.81 8.14 3.76
C ALA A 93 6.12 9.25 4.76
N HIS A 94 6.49 8.86 5.99
CA HIS A 94 6.78 9.78 7.09
C HIS A 94 5.67 10.83 7.32
N GLU A 95 4.40 10.41 7.28
CA GLU A 95 3.25 11.31 7.47
C GLU A 95 3.28 12.54 6.55
N LYS A 96 3.65 12.33 5.27
CA LYS A 96 3.76 13.39 4.25
C LYS A 96 4.83 14.45 4.54
N ASN A 97 5.74 14.17 5.48
CA ASN A 97 6.87 15.03 5.79
C ASN A 97 7.93 14.94 4.68
N ARG A 98 7.89 15.88 3.74
CA ARG A 98 8.84 15.93 2.61
C ARG A 98 10.31 15.97 3.05
N HIS A 99 10.61 16.65 4.16
CA HIS A 99 11.99 16.71 4.66
C HIS A 99 12.50 15.34 5.12
N GLU A 100 11.65 14.53 5.77
CA GLU A 100 12.01 13.15 6.14
C GLU A 100 12.07 12.21 4.93
N GLN A 101 11.25 12.44 3.91
CA GLN A 101 11.33 11.71 2.64
C GLN A 101 12.67 11.98 1.94
N ASP A 102 13.10 13.24 1.86
CA ASP A 102 14.39 13.64 1.27
C ASP A 102 15.58 13.06 2.04
N ILE A 103 15.50 13.01 3.38
CA ILE A 103 16.53 12.35 4.20
C ILE A 103 16.54 10.85 3.90
N THR A 104 15.37 10.23 3.77
CA THR A 104 15.25 8.79 3.51
C THR A 104 15.81 8.41 2.15
N GLU A 105 15.54 9.20 1.11
CA GLU A 105 16.15 9.00 -0.20
C GLU A 105 17.68 9.06 -0.13
N ARG A 106 18.23 10.03 0.60
CA ARG A 106 19.70 10.15 0.79
C ARG A 106 20.27 8.99 1.60
N CYS A 107 19.56 8.53 2.62
CA CYS A 107 19.93 7.33 3.38
C CYS A 107 19.99 6.10 2.47
N ILE A 108 18.97 5.88 1.63
CA ILE A 108 18.96 4.76 0.67
C ILE A 108 20.17 4.86 -0.25
N ARG A 109 20.44 6.03 -0.84
CA ARG A 109 21.60 6.25 -1.71
C ARG A 109 22.93 5.96 -1.01
N GLN A 110 23.08 6.31 0.27
CA GLN A 110 24.29 6.01 1.05
C GLN A 110 24.52 4.51 1.26
N THR A 111 23.46 3.69 1.23
CA THR A 111 23.62 2.21 1.28
C THR A 111 24.07 1.60 -0.05
N GLY A 112 24.07 2.37 -1.14
CA GLY A 112 24.37 1.85 -2.49
C GLY A 112 23.25 1.01 -3.12
N LYS A 113 22.08 0.94 -2.47
CA LYS A 113 20.91 0.17 -2.94
C LYS A 113 19.92 1.04 -3.69
N THR A 114 19.11 0.43 -4.56
CA THR A 114 17.91 1.08 -5.09
C THR A 114 16.80 1.10 -4.04
N LEU A 115 15.77 1.92 -4.26
CA LEU A 115 14.57 1.88 -3.43
C LEU A 115 13.90 0.50 -3.46
N GLN A 116 13.86 -0.14 -4.63
CA GLN A 116 13.30 -1.49 -4.78
C GLN A 116 14.06 -2.50 -3.94
N ASP A 117 15.39 -2.47 -3.93
CA ASP A 117 16.21 -3.40 -3.14
C ASP A 117 15.92 -3.25 -1.65
N VAL A 118 15.87 -2.00 -1.16
CA VAL A 118 15.52 -1.71 0.24
C VAL A 118 14.12 -2.25 0.55
N ILE A 119 13.14 -1.98 -0.30
CA ILE A 119 11.78 -2.49 -0.06
C ILE A 119 11.73 -4.03 -0.09
N SER A 120 12.43 -4.69 -1.00
CA SER A 120 12.53 -6.15 -1.03
C SER A 120 13.12 -6.71 0.27
N ASP A 121 14.20 -6.10 0.80
CA ASP A 121 14.78 -6.50 2.09
C ASP A 121 13.76 -6.36 3.23
N TRP A 122 13.04 -5.23 3.27
CA TRP A 122 12.07 -4.94 4.34
C TRP A 122 10.79 -5.76 4.23
N ILE A 123 10.39 -6.17 3.03
CA ILE A 123 9.35 -7.17 2.80
C ILE A 123 9.82 -8.56 3.30
N GLY A 124 11.10 -8.89 3.12
CA GLY A 124 11.70 -10.09 3.73
C GLY A 124 11.60 -10.06 5.25
N LYS A 125 11.98 -8.93 5.88
CA LYS A 125 11.86 -8.71 7.33
C LYS A 125 10.42 -8.79 7.83
N LEU A 126 9.46 -8.25 7.05
CA LEU A 126 8.04 -8.39 7.32
C LEU A 126 7.61 -9.87 7.35
N SER A 127 8.06 -10.65 6.36
CA SER A 127 7.72 -12.07 6.24
C SER A 127 8.31 -12.91 7.39
N ASN A 128 9.52 -12.56 7.83
CA ASN A 128 10.20 -13.21 8.94
C ASN A 128 9.68 -12.77 10.32
N ARG A 129 8.67 -11.88 10.37
CA ARG A 129 8.14 -11.29 11.62
C ARG A 129 9.22 -10.57 12.45
N GLU A 130 10.19 -9.93 11.77
CA GLU A 130 11.25 -9.15 12.39
C GLU A 130 10.84 -7.69 12.68
N ILE A 131 9.65 -7.28 12.24
CA ILE A 131 9.12 -5.93 12.45
C ILE A 131 7.80 -5.97 13.21
N ASP A 132 7.59 -5.01 14.11
CA ASP A 132 6.35 -4.87 14.85
C ASP A 132 5.27 -4.24 13.95
N ARG A 133 4.22 -5.03 13.71
CA ARG A 133 3.13 -4.75 12.76
C ARG A 133 1.94 -4.04 13.40
N THR A 134 1.95 -3.82 14.72
CA THR A 134 0.83 -3.23 15.48
C THR A 134 0.37 -1.89 14.90
N ARG A 135 1.29 -1.15 14.29
CA ARG A 135 1.06 0.17 13.71
C ARG A 135 0.96 0.19 12.18
N MET A 136 0.91 -0.98 11.54
CA MET A 136 0.68 -1.07 10.10
C MET A 136 -0.72 -0.52 9.79
N PRO A 137 -0.85 0.50 8.92
CA PRO A 137 -2.12 1.16 8.66
C PRO A 137 -3.00 0.38 7.66
N LEU A 138 -3.06 -0.94 7.82
CA LEU A 138 -3.80 -1.89 6.99
C LEU A 138 -4.66 -2.79 7.88
N ASN A 139 -5.84 -3.16 7.38
CA ASN A 139 -6.65 -4.19 7.99
C ASN A 139 -5.90 -5.52 7.95
N HIS A 140 -6.23 -6.39 8.89
CA HIS A 140 -5.71 -7.77 8.92
C HIS A 140 -4.18 -7.84 8.86
N ALA A 141 -3.49 -6.85 9.44
CA ALA A 141 -2.05 -6.68 9.32
C ALA A 141 -1.27 -7.97 9.57
N GLU A 142 -1.65 -8.78 10.56
CA GLU A 142 -1.00 -10.06 10.91
C GLU A 142 -1.08 -11.16 9.84
N MET A 143 -2.09 -11.09 8.96
CA MET A 143 -2.32 -12.08 7.89
C MET A 143 -1.64 -11.70 6.57
N ILE A 144 -1.16 -10.46 6.43
CA ILE A 144 -0.51 -10.00 5.21
C ILE A 144 0.82 -10.75 5.01
N THR A 145 1.05 -11.24 3.81
CA THR A 145 2.27 -11.93 3.37
C THR A 145 2.70 -11.41 1.99
N VAL A 146 3.87 -11.83 1.52
CA VAL A 146 4.35 -11.49 0.16
C VAL A 146 3.37 -11.87 -0.96
N GLY A 147 2.63 -12.97 -0.82
CA GLY A 147 1.63 -13.41 -1.81
C GLY A 147 0.27 -12.73 -1.67
N THR A 148 0.08 -11.86 -0.67
CA THR A 148 -1.20 -11.18 -0.45
C THR A 148 -1.42 -10.14 -1.54
N HIS A 149 -2.59 -10.19 -2.18
CA HIS A 149 -3.01 -9.15 -3.10
C HIS A 149 -3.47 -7.92 -2.32
N VAL A 150 -2.95 -6.75 -2.70
CA VAL A 150 -3.34 -5.47 -2.12
C VAL A 150 -3.58 -4.44 -3.21
N CYS A 151 -4.48 -3.50 -2.95
CA CYS A 151 -4.67 -2.37 -3.86
C CYS A 151 -3.52 -1.37 -3.78
N ASN A 152 -3.43 -0.47 -4.75
CA ASN A 152 -2.40 0.57 -4.80
C ASN A 152 -2.29 1.40 -3.52
N ASP A 153 -3.42 1.86 -2.96
CA ASP A 153 -3.42 2.65 -1.72
C ASP A 153 -2.85 1.85 -0.53
N CYS A 154 -3.20 0.56 -0.44
CA CYS A 154 -2.69 -0.31 0.63
C CYS A 154 -1.21 -0.62 0.44
N TYR A 155 -0.77 -0.76 -0.81
CA TYR A 155 0.64 -0.93 -1.12
C TYR A 155 1.45 0.32 -0.74
N GLU A 156 1.02 1.53 -1.12
CA GLU A 156 1.71 2.77 -0.74
C GLU A 156 1.82 2.93 0.79
N LYS A 157 0.76 2.57 1.51
CA LYS A 157 0.74 2.52 2.98
C LYS A 157 1.72 1.50 3.55
N LEU A 158 1.79 0.30 2.97
CA LEU A 158 2.76 -0.73 3.35
C LEU A 158 4.19 -0.21 3.15
N ILE A 159 4.51 0.31 1.98
CA ILE A 159 5.84 0.84 1.67
C ILE A 159 6.20 1.99 2.61
N SER A 160 5.27 2.90 2.88
CA SER A 160 5.46 4.00 3.85
C SER A 160 5.80 3.48 5.25
N PHE A 161 5.11 2.43 5.70
CA PHE A 161 5.37 1.75 6.97
C PHE A 161 6.75 1.07 6.99
N LEU A 162 7.15 0.39 5.92
CA LEU A 162 8.46 -0.25 5.81
C LEU A 162 9.60 0.78 5.79
N LEU A 163 9.43 1.92 5.12
CA LEU A 163 10.43 2.99 5.10
C LEU A 163 10.63 3.66 6.48
N TYR A 164 9.58 3.74 7.29
CA TYR A 164 9.71 4.14 8.69
C TYR A 164 10.61 3.17 9.46
N TRP A 165 10.38 1.86 9.31
CA TRP A 165 11.19 0.83 9.96
C TRP A 165 12.63 0.80 9.45
N PHE A 166 12.84 1.04 8.15
CA PHE A 166 14.16 1.29 7.59
C PHE A 166 14.88 2.40 8.32
N ARG A 167 14.27 3.58 8.39
CA ARG A 167 14.87 4.76 9.01
C ARG A 167 15.12 4.60 10.50
N ILE A 168 14.20 4.01 11.26
CA ILE A 168 14.36 3.84 12.71
C ILE A 168 15.45 2.81 13.06
N SER A 169 15.71 1.86 12.16
CA SER A 169 16.71 0.80 12.37
C SER A 169 18.10 1.21 11.89
N MET A 170 18.25 2.36 11.23
CA MET A 170 19.55 2.84 10.79
C MET A 170 20.38 3.34 11.97
N PRO A 171 21.64 2.88 12.11
CA PRO A 171 22.58 3.46 13.06
C PRO A 171 22.81 4.94 12.79
N LYS A 172 22.90 5.76 13.85
CA LYS A 172 23.08 7.21 13.75
C LYS A 172 24.27 7.63 12.88
N TYR A 173 25.37 6.88 12.90
CA TYR A 173 26.57 7.18 12.12
C TYR A 173 26.40 6.96 10.60
N LEU A 174 25.34 6.25 10.18
CA LEU A 174 24.98 6.09 8.77
C LEU A 174 23.92 7.11 8.31
N LEU A 175 23.44 7.97 9.21
CA LEU A 175 22.52 9.04 8.84
C LEU A 175 23.29 10.25 8.31
N PRO A 176 22.69 11.03 7.39
CA PRO A 176 23.20 12.36 7.07
C PRO A 176 23.39 13.20 8.34
N PRO A 177 24.50 13.95 8.49
CA PRO A 177 24.80 14.70 9.72
C PRO A 177 23.67 15.61 10.20
N GLU A 178 23.01 16.30 9.27
CA GLU A 178 21.87 17.18 9.56
C GLU A 178 20.62 16.42 10.05
N ALA A 179 20.51 15.13 9.74
CA ALA A 179 19.48 14.27 10.31
C ALA A 179 19.89 13.73 11.68
N ALA A 180 21.15 13.31 11.83
CA ALA A 180 21.68 12.71 13.06
C ALA A 180 21.69 13.69 14.25
N ASN A 181 21.85 14.98 13.98
CA ASN A 181 21.96 16.04 15.00
C ASN A 181 20.62 16.65 15.42
N ARG A 182 19.50 16.23 14.83
CA ARG A 182 18.18 16.75 15.19
C ARG A 182 17.69 16.10 16.48
N GLU A 183 17.17 16.94 17.37
CA GLU A 183 16.43 16.46 18.54
C GLU A 183 15.09 15.86 18.11
N ASP A 184 14.68 14.79 18.80
CA ASP A 184 13.37 14.18 18.59
C ASP A 184 12.23 15.16 18.87
N CYS A 185 11.22 15.15 18.01
CA CYS A 185 9.95 15.79 18.28
C CYS A 185 9.25 15.04 19.41
N TRP A 186 8.67 15.76 20.38
CA TRP A 186 7.93 15.14 21.47
C TRP A 186 6.74 14.28 21.00
N TYR A 187 6.13 14.65 19.88
CA TYR A 187 5.04 13.88 19.28
C TYR A 187 5.52 12.85 18.26
N GLY A 188 6.83 12.75 18.03
CA GLY A 188 7.47 11.82 17.08
C GLY A 188 6.75 11.75 15.74
N TYR A 189 6.55 10.53 15.24
CA TYR A 189 5.79 10.29 14.02
C TYR A 189 4.36 10.84 14.07
N ALA A 190 3.75 11.02 15.25
CA ALA A 190 2.36 11.47 15.39
C ALA A 190 2.21 13.00 15.37
N CYS A 191 3.31 13.74 15.17
CA CYS A 191 3.29 15.19 15.15
C CYS A 191 2.45 15.73 13.99
N ARG A 192 1.32 16.39 14.25
CA ARG A 192 0.50 17.00 13.19
C ARG A 192 1.15 18.24 12.57
N THR A 193 1.98 18.95 13.34
CA THR A 193 2.68 20.16 12.88
C THR A 193 3.69 19.87 11.77
N GLN A 194 4.22 18.63 11.71
CA GLN A 194 5.15 18.23 10.66
C GLN A 194 4.54 18.30 9.26
N HIS A 195 3.21 18.24 9.13
CA HIS A 195 2.52 18.22 7.83
C HIS A 195 2.49 19.59 7.13
N HIS A 196 2.55 20.68 7.90
CA HIS A 196 2.25 22.02 7.38
C HIS A 196 3.25 23.10 7.84
N ASN A 197 4.27 22.74 8.62
CA ASN A 197 5.31 23.66 9.06
C ASN A 197 6.69 23.08 8.70
N GLU A 198 7.22 23.52 7.55
CA GLU A 198 8.50 23.03 7.03
C GLU A 198 9.68 23.37 7.96
N ASP A 199 9.64 24.51 8.65
CA ASP A 199 10.66 24.87 9.64
C ASP A 199 10.67 23.91 10.83
N HIS A 200 9.49 23.50 11.30
CA HIS A 200 9.36 22.48 12.36
C HIS A 200 9.88 21.12 11.88
N ALA A 201 9.45 20.71 10.69
CA ALA A 201 9.89 19.46 10.06
C ALA A 201 11.43 19.42 9.91
N ARG A 202 12.06 20.54 9.53
CA ARG A 202 13.52 20.64 9.41
C ARG A 202 14.25 20.61 10.75
N LYS A 203 13.68 21.20 11.81
CA LYS A 203 14.34 21.35 13.11
C LYS A 203 14.26 20.11 14.01
N ARG A 204 13.22 19.28 13.90
CA ARG A 204 12.92 18.20 14.87
C ARG A 204 12.77 16.87 14.19
N ASN A 205 13.47 15.81 14.63
CA ASN A 205 13.31 14.46 14.07
C ASN A 205 11.90 13.93 14.31
N HIS A 206 11.24 13.41 13.26
CA HIS A 206 9.92 12.78 13.36
C HIS A 206 9.96 11.26 13.13
N VAL A 207 11.11 10.70 12.73
CA VAL A 207 11.34 9.26 12.72
C VAL A 207 11.77 8.80 14.12
N CYS A 208 10.89 8.98 15.08
CA CYS A 208 11.08 8.60 16.48
C CYS A 208 9.72 8.32 17.14
N ARG A 209 9.77 7.66 18.31
CA ARG A 209 8.56 7.37 19.10
C ARG A 209 8.11 8.63 19.86
N PRO A 210 6.80 8.92 19.94
CA PRO A 210 6.27 9.98 20.79
C PRO A 210 6.68 9.78 22.25
N THR A 211 7.03 10.87 22.92
CA THR A 211 7.32 10.94 24.36
C THR A 211 6.29 11.77 25.13
N ARG A 212 5.38 12.46 24.43
CA ARG A 212 4.23 13.18 25.00
C ARG A 212 2.96 12.88 24.20
N GLY A 213 1.82 12.87 24.90
CA GLY A 213 0.50 12.55 24.35
C GLY A 213 0.07 11.12 24.69
N ASN A 214 -1.24 10.88 24.88
CA ASN A 214 -1.79 9.53 25.03
C ASN A 214 -1.66 8.80 23.68
N HIS A 215 -0.60 8.03 23.55
CA HIS A 215 -0.34 7.14 22.43
C HIS A 215 -0.25 5.71 22.95
N ALA A 216 -1.33 5.28 23.63
CA ALA A 216 -1.60 3.89 23.98
C ALA A 216 -2.18 3.17 22.76
#